data_AF-A0AAD4LM93-F1
#
_entry.id   AF-A0AAD4LM93-F1
#
_cell.length_a   1.000
_cell.length_b   1.000
_cell.length_c   1.000
_cell.angle_alpha   90.00
_cell.angle_beta   90.00
_cell.angle_gamma   90.00
#
_symmetry.space_group_name_H-M   'P 1'
#
loop_
_entity.id
_entity.type
_entity.pdbx_description
1 polymer ?
#
loop_
_entity_poly.entity_id
_entity_poly.type
_entity_poly.pdbx_seq_one_letter_code
_entity_poly.pdbx_strand_id
1 'polypeptide(L)'
;MTKPVLYTFPQSVWAAAPHLALAELDVDADVEVVNLVEGANFDPQFLKLNPHGTLPTLAHGGKSFTSTAAVIDYLVSVSSKKVAPATSITTVVHEDEIDPNFAFVASRNDEELAKVKGSFAPIFTSTRLAGLKKHAATPEAEPHKDFHDKQIAKISGLDALLTGDAPDEARQGFYSASTALWDSIRVFTVETLPAAISEGPFIGGATPGVDDYHVGAWIARIAFLLGAQKSDEGVAALEKGFGPIPEKVKVYWSAWIARDSWVKAYPDKGLALSHTHDICSVIDADFLTNYM
;
A
#
# COMPACT_ATOMS: atom_id res chain seq x y z
N MET A 1 -26.60 12.81 9.25
CA MET A 1 -26.13 12.46 7.90
C MET A 1 -25.51 11.07 7.97
N THR A 2 -25.62 10.26 6.90
CA THR A 2 -24.99 8.93 6.86
C THR A 2 -23.48 9.08 6.87
N LYS A 3 -22.73 8.17 7.52
CA LYS A 3 -21.26 8.20 7.48
C LYS A 3 -20.74 7.84 6.08
N PRO A 4 -19.56 8.31 5.65
CA PRO A 4 -18.86 7.73 4.51
C PRO A 4 -18.46 6.28 4.82
N VAL A 5 -18.39 5.44 3.78
CA VAL A 5 -17.89 4.06 3.87
C VAL A 5 -16.52 3.99 3.19
N LEU A 6 -15.49 3.60 3.94
CA LEU A 6 -14.13 3.36 3.44
C LEU A 6 -13.95 1.87 3.16
N TYR A 7 -13.81 1.53 1.89
CA TYR A 7 -13.41 0.21 1.43
C TYR A 7 -11.89 0.08 1.54
N THR A 8 -11.44 -0.92 2.31
CA THR A 8 -10.03 -1.08 2.70
C THR A 8 -9.59 -2.55 2.67
N PHE A 9 -8.29 -2.77 2.79
CA PHE A 9 -7.71 -4.09 3.05
C PHE A 9 -6.51 -3.90 3.98
N PRO A 10 -6.43 -4.61 5.12
CA PRO A 10 -5.41 -4.31 6.13
C PRO A 10 -3.95 -4.40 5.64
N GLN A 11 -3.67 -5.27 4.68
CA GLN A 11 -2.32 -5.37 4.10
C GLN A 11 -2.11 -4.44 2.88
N SER A 12 -3.03 -3.52 2.56
CA SER A 12 -2.86 -2.55 1.48
C SER A 12 -2.15 -1.30 1.97
N VAL A 13 -0.98 -1.01 1.38
CA VAL A 13 -0.19 0.20 1.68
C VAL A 13 -0.99 1.47 1.43
N TRP A 14 -1.66 1.57 0.28
CA TRP A 14 -2.41 2.76 -0.07
C TRP A 14 -3.67 2.91 0.75
N ALA A 15 -4.22 1.83 1.29
CA ALA A 15 -5.34 1.91 2.20
C ALA A 15 -4.94 2.40 3.60
N ALA A 16 -3.64 2.41 3.95
CA ALA A 16 -3.17 2.98 5.21
C ALA A 16 -3.23 4.51 5.24
N ALA A 17 -3.00 5.16 4.10
CA ALA A 17 -3.04 6.62 3.96
C ALA A 17 -4.38 7.24 4.44
N PRO A 18 -5.57 6.77 4.01
CA PRO A 18 -6.83 7.30 4.55
C PRO A 18 -7.09 6.91 6.00
N HIS A 19 -6.53 5.82 6.54
CA HIS A 19 -6.64 5.52 7.98
C HIS A 19 -5.86 6.54 8.82
N LEU A 20 -4.66 6.93 8.37
CA LEU A 20 -3.92 8.05 8.98
C LEU A 20 -4.73 9.35 8.89
N ALA A 21 -5.28 9.64 7.71
CA ALA A 21 -6.08 10.85 7.49
C ALA A 21 -7.35 10.88 8.35
N LEU A 22 -8.12 9.79 8.44
CA LEU A 22 -9.33 9.69 9.28
C LEU A 22 -9.01 10.03 10.74
N ALA A 23 -7.93 9.45 11.27
CA ALA A 23 -7.51 9.66 12.65
C ALA A 23 -6.99 11.09 12.91
N GLU A 24 -6.28 11.69 11.96
CA GLU A 24 -5.77 13.06 12.08
C GLU A 24 -6.85 14.11 11.90
N LEU A 25 -7.79 13.88 11.00
CA LEU A 25 -8.85 14.81 10.63
C LEU A 25 -10.09 14.73 11.52
N ASP A 26 -10.12 13.81 12.50
CA ASP A 26 -11.29 13.48 13.34
C ASP A 26 -12.56 13.22 12.51
N VAL A 27 -12.41 12.50 11.40
CA VAL A 27 -13.52 12.11 10.53
C VAL A 27 -13.90 10.66 10.84
N ASP A 28 -15.19 10.44 11.11
CA ASP A 28 -15.76 9.13 11.37
C ASP A 28 -16.29 8.50 10.07
N ALA A 29 -15.92 7.25 9.82
CA ALA A 29 -16.28 6.49 8.62
C ALA A 29 -16.57 5.04 9.01
N ASP A 30 -17.55 4.43 8.34
CA ASP A 30 -17.71 2.99 8.39
C ASP A 30 -16.61 2.33 7.54
N VAL A 31 -16.10 1.18 7.97
CA VAL A 31 -14.99 0.49 7.29
C VAL A 31 -15.48 -0.84 6.74
N GLU A 32 -15.30 -1.06 5.44
CA GLU A 32 -15.65 -2.30 4.76
C GLU A 32 -14.37 -2.97 4.22
N VAL A 33 -14.11 -4.21 4.62
CA VAL A 33 -12.92 -4.94 4.15
C VAL A 33 -13.21 -5.66 2.85
N VAL A 34 -12.41 -5.37 1.82
CA VAL A 34 -12.44 -6.04 0.53
C VAL A 34 -11.25 -7.00 0.44
N ASN A 35 -11.53 -8.30 0.35
CA ASN A 35 -10.49 -9.32 0.37
C ASN A 35 -9.65 -9.32 -0.92
N LEU A 36 -8.46 -8.73 -0.87
CA LEU A 36 -7.54 -8.71 -2.00
C LEU A 36 -6.90 -10.08 -2.28
N VAL A 37 -6.79 -10.96 -1.28
CA VAL A 37 -6.22 -12.31 -1.50
C VAL A 37 -7.12 -13.11 -2.45
N GLU A 38 -8.43 -12.96 -2.32
CA GLU A 38 -9.43 -13.64 -3.17
C GLU A 38 -9.82 -12.83 -4.41
N GLY A 39 -9.18 -11.68 -4.64
CA GLY A 39 -9.49 -10.83 -5.80
C GLY A 39 -10.87 -10.16 -5.75
N ALA A 40 -11.45 -9.94 -4.57
CA ALA A 40 -12.80 -9.37 -4.42
C ALA A 40 -12.93 -7.94 -4.98
N ASN A 41 -11.84 -7.19 -5.07
CA ASN A 41 -11.77 -5.90 -5.77
C ASN A 41 -11.97 -6.00 -7.30
N PHE A 42 -11.96 -7.21 -7.84
CA PHE A 42 -12.26 -7.50 -9.24
C PHE A 42 -13.69 -8.00 -9.45
N ASP A 43 -14.48 -8.14 -8.38
CA ASP A 43 -15.89 -8.45 -8.50
C ASP A 43 -16.60 -7.37 -9.32
N PRO A 44 -17.42 -7.72 -10.33
CA PRO A 44 -18.18 -6.74 -11.12
C PRO A 44 -19.03 -5.77 -10.28
N GLN A 45 -19.51 -6.18 -9.12
CA GLN A 45 -20.22 -5.29 -8.19
C GLN A 45 -19.28 -4.24 -7.60
N PHE A 46 -18.07 -4.61 -7.22
CA PHE A 46 -17.06 -3.66 -6.76
C PHE A 46 -16.57 -2.75 -7.90
N LEU A 47 -16.44 -3.28 -9.12
CA LEU A 47 -16.03 -2.48 -10.29
C LEU A 47 -17.04 -1.39 -10.68
N LYS A 48 -18.32 -1.53 -10.31
CA LYS A 48 -19.31 -0.44 -10.41
C LYS A 48 -19.00 0.70 -9.43
N LEU A 49 -18.43 0.38 -8.27
CA LEU A 49 -18.04 1.36 -7.27
C LEU A 49 -16.72 2.03 -7.65
N ASN A 50 -15.70 1.24 -8.02
CA ASN A 50 -14.41 1.71 -8.49
C ASN A 50 -13.98 0.94 -9.76
N PRO A 51 -14.09 1.54 -10.95
CA PRO A 51 -13.71 0.91 -12.22
C PRO A 51 -12.23 0.54 -12.34
N HIS A 52 -11.36 1.07 -11.47
CA HIS A 52 -9.94 0.70 -11.42
C HIS A 52 -9.70 -0.59 -10.63
N GLY A 53 -10.69 -1.05 -9.85
CA GLY A 53 -10.57 -2.22 -9.00
C GLY A 53 -9.47 -2.07 -7.95
N THR A 54 -9.30 -0.87 -7.37
CA THR A 54 -8.24 -0.55 -6.42
C THR A 54 -8.78 -0.16 -5.05
N LEU A 55 -7.92 -0.29 -4.04
CA LEU A 55 -8.16 0.22 -2.69
C LEU A 55 -7.10 1.27 -2.36
N PRO A 56 -7.44 2.31 -1.60
CA PRO A 56 -8.74 2.55 -0.96
C PRO A 56 -9.81 3.02 -1.94
N THR A 57 -11.08 2.82 -1.59
CA THR A 57 -12.23 3.45 -2.25
C THR A 57 -13.15 4.01 -1.16
N LEU A 58 -13.72 5.20 -1.36
CA LEU A 58 -14.68 5.77 -0.41
C LEU A 58 -16.02 6.04 -1.09
N ALA A 59 -17.11 5.69 -0.43
CA ALA A 59 -18.46 5.97 -0.89
C ALA A 59 -19.19 6.89 0.09
N HIS A 60 -19.82 7.95 -0.42
CA HIS A 60 -20.66 8.83 0.40
C HIS A 60 -21.70 9.56 -0.44
N GLY A 61 -22.96 9.54 -0.01
CA GLY A 61 -24.04 10.31 -0.64
C GLY A 61 -24.24 10.00 -2.14
N GLY A 62 -24.08 8.74 -2.54
CA GLY A 62 -24.20 8.31 -3.93
C GLY A 62 -22.99 8.65 -4.82
N LYS A 63 -21.89 9.16 -4.25
CA LYS A 63 -20.62 9.39 -4.95
C LYS A 63 -19.57 8.39 -4.50
N SER A 64 -18.65 8.07 -5.42
CA SER A 64 -17.47 7.23 -5.17
C SER A 64 -16.20 8.02 -5.41
N PHE A 65 -15.21 7.84 -4.54
CA PHE A 65 -13.86 8.38 -4.64
C PHE A 65 -12.91 7.21 -4.84
N THR A 66 -12.27 7.15 -6.00
CA THR A 66 -11.68 5.92 -6.57
C THR A 66 -10.15 5.93 -6.60
N SER A 67 -9.52 6.93 -6.00
CA SER A 67 -8.07 7.01 -5.81
C SER A 67 -7.73 7.46 -4.40
N THR A 68 -6.54 7.11 -3.91
CA THR A 68 -6.06 7.52 -2.59
C THR A 68 -6.13 9.03 -2.40
N ALA A 69 -5.72 9.81 -3.42
CA ALA A 69 -5.77 11.27 -3.40
C ALA A 69 -7.22 11.78 -3.29
N ALA A 70 -8.15 11.26 -4.13
CA ALA A 70 -9.55 11.68 -4.08
C ALA A 70 -10.23 11.32 -2.75
N VAL A 71 -9.87 10.18 -2.15
CA VAL A 71 -10.35 9.80 -0.82
C VAL A 71 -9.87 10.79 0.23
N ILE A 72 -8.57 11.11 0.25
CA ILE A 72 -8.00 12.05 1.22
C ILE A 72 -8.53 13.47 1.02
N ASP A 73 -8.66 13.95 -0.22
CA ASP A 73 -9.26 15.24 -0.55
C ASP A 73 -10.69 15.34 -0.01
N TYR A 74 -11.49 14.27 -0.17
CA TYR A 74 -12.83 14.21 0.41
C TYR A 74 -12.78 14.31 1.94
N LEU A 75 -11.93 13.53 2.61
CA LEU A 75 -11.81 13.55 4.07
C LEU A 75 -11.40 14.94 4.59
N VAL A 76 -10.45 15.60 3.92
CA VAL A 76 -10.06 16.98 4.24
C VAL A 76 -11.20 17.95 4.03
N SER A 77 -11.99 17.78 2.96
CA SER A 77 -13.10 18.69 2.64
C SER A 77 -14.23 18.67 3.67
N VAL A 78 -14.44 17.53 4.34
CA VAL A 78 -15.50 17.36 5.36
C VAL A 78 -14.99 17.58 6.79
N SER A 79 -13.68 17.65 6.99
CA SER A 79 -13.08 17.92 8.29
C SER A 79 -13.16 19.40 8.67
N SER A 80 -13.35 19.68 9.96
CA SER A 80 -13.19 21.02 10.51
C SER A 80 -11.72 21.40 10.71
N LYS A 81 -10.79 20.43 10.72
CA LYS A 81 -9.36 20.67 10.86
C LYS A 81 -8.78 21.16 9.54
N LYS A 82 -7.95 22.20 9.61
CA LYS A 82 -7.19 22.70 8.46
C LYS A 82 -5.80 22.10 8.49
N VAL A 83 -5.39 21.54 7.36
CA VAL A 83 -4.10 20.87 7.18
C VAL A 83 -3.41 21.44 5.95
N ALA A 84 -2.09 21.28 5.85
CA ALA A 84 -1.35 21.70 4.67
C ALA A 84 -1.87 20.94 3.43
N PRO A 85 -2.10 21.64 2.30
CA PRO A 85 -2.58 21.03 1.07
C PRO A 85 -1.51 20.13 0.43
N ALA A 86 -1.92 19.30 -0.52
CA ALA A 86 -0.99 18.51 -1.32
C ALA A 86 -0.02 19.42 -2.10
N THR A 87 1.22 18.97 -2.23
CA THR A 87 2.22 19.53 -3.13
C THR A 87 2.60 18.48 -4.18
N SER A 88 3.64 18.75 -4.98
CA SER A 88 4.11 17.81 -6.00
C SER A 88 4.57 16.47 -5.43
N ILE A 89 5.00 16.41 -4.16
CA ILE A 89 5.45 15.14 -3.56
C ILE A 89 4.32 14.11 -3.44
N THR A 90 3.05 14.55 -3.31
CA THR A 90 1.90 13.64 -3.39
C THR A 90 1.84 12.97 -4.76
N THR A 91 2.12 13.69 -5.85
CA THR A 91 2.18 13.04 -7.18
C THR A 91 3.36 12.08 -7.26
N VAL A 92 4.55 12.52 -6.83
CA VAL A 92 5.78 11.72 -6.92
C VAL A 92 5.65 10.40 -6.17
N VAL A 93 5.10 10.40 -4.95
CA VAL A 93 5.01 9.17 -4.15
C VAL A 93 4.08 8.10 -4.76
N HIS A 94 3.22 8.47 -5.72
CA HIS A 94 2.35 7.55 -6.47
C HIS A 94 2.91 7.17 -7.85
N GLU A 95 4.13 7.55 -8.19
CA GLU A 95 4.79 7.15 -9.44
C GLU A 95 5.15 5.65 -9.44
N ASP A 96 5.02 5.00 -10.60
CA ASP A 96 5.27 3.57 -10.77
C ASP A 96 6.73 3.21 -10.46
N GLU A 97 7.66 4.15 -10.70
CA GLU A 97 9.09 4.04 -10.43
C GLU A 97 9.41 3.84 -8.95
N ILE A 98 8.46 4.09 -8.05
CA ILE A 98 8.58 3.85 -6.61
C ILE A 98 7.37 3.11 -6.04
N ASP A 99 6.68 2.29 -6.84
CA ASP A 99 5.50 1.52 -6.40
C ASP A 99 5.84 0.58 -5.24
N PRO A 100 5.29 0.82 -4.03
CA PRO A 100 5.55 -0.01 -2.86
C PRO A 100 4.94 -1.42 -2.96
N ASN A 101 3.99 -1.66 -3.86
CA ASN A 101 3.44 -3.00 -4.10
C ASN A 101 4.34 -3.82 -5.01
N PHE A 102 4.94 -3.22 -6.04
CA PHE A 102 5.98 -3.89 -6.82
C PHE A 102 7.19 -4.19 -5.92
N ALA A 103 7.58 -3.26 -5.04
CA ALA A 103 8.70 -3.47 -4.11
C ALA A 103 8.52 -4.71 -3.21
N PHE A 104 7.28 -5.11 -2.90
CA PHE A 104 7.00 -6.30 -2.09
C PHE A 104 7.43 -7.63 -2.76
N VAL A 105 7.41 -7.69 -4.09
CA VAL A 105 7.81 -8.89 -4.86
C VAL A 105 9.11 -8.69 -5.64
N ALA A 106 9.59 -7.46 -5.72
CA ALA A 106 10.80 -7.09 -6.44
C ALA A 106 12.00 -7.92 -5.98
N SER A 107 12.72 -8.50 -6.95
CA SER A 107 13.89 -9.33 -6.71
C SER A 107 14.96 -8.97 -7.72
N ARG A 108 16.21 -8.80 -7.29
CA ARG A 108 17.32 -8.34 -8.15
C ARG A 108 18.19 -9.47 -8.69
N ASN A 109 18.01 -10.68 -8.15
CA ASN A 109 18.77 -11.87 -8.48
C ASN A 109 18.01 -13.13 -8.03
N ASP A 110 18.53 -14.31 -8.39
CA ASP A 110 17.91 -15.59 -8.08
C ASP A 110 17.81 -15.88 -6.57
N GLU A 111 18.74 -15.38 -5.75
CA GLU A 111 18.69 -15.57 -4.29
C GLU A 111 17.52 -14.81 -3.67
N GLU A 112 17.33 -13.56 -4.07
CA GLU A 112 16.19 -12.74 -3.63
C GLU A 112 14.87 -13.32 -4.13
N LEU A 113 14.82 -13.76 -5.39
CA LEU A 113 13.63 -14.39 -5.94
C LEU A 113 13.29 -15.66 -5.17
N ALA A 114 14.28 -16.50 -4.83
CA ALA A 114 14.06 -17.71 -4.04
C ALA A 114 13.46 -17.40 -2.65
N LYS A 115 13.87 -16.30 -2.00
CA LYS A 115 13.27 -15.84 -0.72
C LYS A 115 11.81 -15.43 -0.92
N VAL A 116 11.50 -14.68 -1.97
CA VAL A 116 10.11 -14.28 -2.29
C VAL A 116 9.26 -15.53 -2.59
N LYS A 117 9.79 -16.51 -3.31
CA LYS A 117 9.13 -17.80 -3.57
C LYS A 117 8.87 -18.64 -2.32
N GLY A 118 9.69 -18.49 -1.29
CA GLY A 118 9.50 -19.13 0.02
C GLY A 118 8.54 -18.37 0.96
N SER A 119 8.07 -17.19 0.56
CA SER A 119 7.20 -16.33 1.36
C SER A 119 5.70 -16.56 1.06
N PHE A 120 4.83 -15.72 1.61
CA PHE A 120 3.41 -15.71 1.28
C PHE A 120 3.08 -15.22 -0.15
N ALA A 121 4.01 -14.54 -0.83
CA ALA A 121 3.75 -13.89 -2.11
C ALA A 121 3.20 -14.82 -3.22
N PRO A 122 3.69 -16.06 -3.42
CA PRO A 122 3.12 -16.98 -4.40
C PRO A 122 1.68 -17.36 -4.05
N ILE A 123 1.40 -17.70 -2.78
CA ILE A 123 0.06 -18.07 -2.32
C ILE A 123 -0.93 -16.92 -2.52
N PHE A 124 -0.53 -15.69 -2.16
CA PHE A 124 -1.32 -14.50 -2.41
C PHE A 124 -1.63 -14.34 -3.91
N THR A 125 -0.61 -14.49 -4.76
CA THR A 125 -0.73 -14.26 -6.20
C THR A 125 -1.58 -15.32 -6.90
N SER A 126 -1.35 -16.61 -6.61
CA SER A 126 -2.12 -17.71 -7.21
C SER A 126 -3.58 -17.69 -6.75
N THR A 127 -3.83 -17.45 -5.46
CA THR A 127 -5.20 -17.32 -4.92
C THR A 127 -5.93 -16.14 -5.55
N ARG A 128 -5.24 -14.99 -5.68
CA ARG A 128 -5.79 -13.79 -6.30
C ARG A 128 -6.09 -13.99 -7.77
N LEU A 129 -5.22 -14.71 -8.50
CA LEU A 129 -5.45 -15.06 -9.91
C LEU A 129 -6.66 -15.98 -10.08
N ALA A 130 -6.80 -16.99 -9.21
CA ALA A 130 -7.95 -17.89 -9.23
C ALA A 130 -9.26 -17.15 -8.94
N GLY A 131 -9.26 -16.27 -7.92
CA GLY A 131 -10.39 -15.42 -7.58
C GLY A 131 -10.77 -14.46 -8.71
N LEU A 132 -9.79 -13.79 -9.31
CA LEU A 132 -10.01 -12.95 -10.49
C LEU A 132 -10.66 -13.73 -11.65
N LYS A 133 -10.14 -14.92 -11.98
CA LYS A 133 -10.72 -15.78 -13.02
C LYS A 133 -12.16 -16.18 -12.70
N LYS A 134 -12.46 -16.44 -11.43
CA LYS A 134 -13.83 -16.74 -10.96
C LYS A 134 -14.76 -15.54 -11.16
N HIS A 135 -14.36 -14.34 -10.76
CA HIS A 135 -15.16 -13.13 -10.97
C HIS A 135 -15.37 -12.82 -12.46
N ALA A 136 -14.32 -12.98 -13.28
CA ALA A 136 -14.37 -12.75 -14.72
C ALA A 136 -15.28 -13.73 -15.48
N ALA A 137 -15.58 -14.90 -14.89
CA ALA A 137 -16.45 -15.91 -15.49
C ALA A 137 -17.95 -15.68 -15.21
N THR A 138 -18.31 -14.68 -14.39
CA THR A 138 -19.70 -14.36 -14.08
C THR A 138 -20.39 -13.63 -15.23
N PRO A 139 -21.71 -13.78 -15.43
CA PRO A 139 -22.46 -13.00 -16.41
C PRO A 139 -22.31 -11.48 -16.21
N GLU A 140 -22.24 -11.02 -14.96
CA GLU A 140 -22.12 -9.61 -14.60
C GLU A 140 -20.75 -9.01 -14.99
N ALA A 141 -19.76 -9.84 -15.32
CA ALA A 141 -18.43 -9.40 -15.75
C ALA A 141 -18.37 -8.94 -17.21
N GLU A 142 -19.39 -9.21 -18.03
CA GLU A 142 -19.40 -8.84 -19.45
C GLU A 142 -19.04 -7.36 -19.70
N PRO A 143 -19.57 -6.36 -18.96
CA PRO A 143 -19.21 -4.95 -19.15
C PRO A 143 -17.76 -4.61 -18.74
N HIS A 144 -17.09 -5.52 -18.03
CA HIS A 144 -15.74 -5.34 -17.46
C HIS A 144 -14.71 -6.27 -18.10
N LYS A 145 -15.06 -6.98 -19.18
CA LYS A 145 -14.21 -8.00 -19.80
C LYS A 145 -12.79 -7.51 -20.11
N ASP A 146 -12.66 -6.33 -20.71
CA ASP A 146 -11.34 -5.75 -21.05
C ASP A 146 -10.48 -5.50 -19.82
N PHE A 147 -11.10 -5.09 -18.71
CA PHE A 147 -10.41 -4.92 -17.44
C PHE A 147 -9.95 -6.27 -16.90
N HIS A 148 -10.84 -7.27 -16.84
CA HIS A 148 -10.50 -8.61 -16.34
C HIS A 148 -9.41 -9.27 -17.18
N ASP A 149 -9.50 -9.24 -18.51
CA ASP A 149 -8.49 -9.82 -19.40
C ASP A 149 -7.09 -9.23 -19.15
N LYS A 150 -7.01 -7.89 -18.99
CA LYS A 150 -5.74 -7.20 -18.67
C LYS A 150 -5.20 -7.59 -17.30
N GLN A 151 -6.05 -7.67 -16.28
CA GLN A 151 -5.64 -8.07 -14.94
C GLN A 151 -5.21 -9.54 -14.91
N ILE A 152 -5.89 -10.43 -15.64
CA ILE A 152 -5.53 -11.85 -15.75
C ILE A 152 -4.15 -11.96 -16.40
N ALA A 153 -3.89 -11.24 -17.48
CA ALA A 153 -2.59 -11.24 -18.13
C ALA A 153 -1.47 -10.75 -17.18
N LYS A 154 -1.69 -9.61 -16.50
CA LYS A 154 -0.72 -9.04 -15.55
C LYS A 154 -0.41 -10.01 -14.40
N ILE A 155 -1.44 -10.52 -13.73
CA ILE A 155 -1.27 -11.38 -12.55
C ILE A 155 -0.73 -12.75 -12.96
N SER A 156 -1.11 -13.30 -14.12
CA SER A 156 -0.52 -14.56 -14.62
C SER A 156 0.97 -14.44 -14.90
N GLY A 157 1.44 -13.28 -15.38
CA GLY A 157 2.87 -13.03 -15.57
C GLY A 157 3.65 -13.02 -14.25
N LEU A 158 3.10 -12.37 -13.21
CA LEU A 158 3.70 -12.40 -11.87
C LEU A 158 3.63 -13.79 -11.23
N ASP A 159 2.50 -14.48 -11.35
CA ASP A 159 2.30 -15.84 -10.85
C ASP A 159 3.38 -16.77 -11.43
N ALA A 160 3.58 -16.76 -12.75
CA ALA A 160 4.62 -17.55 -13.40
C ALA A 160 6.05 -17.23 -12.90
N LEU A 161 6.35 -15.96 -12.60
CA LEU A 161 7.65 -15.59 -12.01
C LEU A 161 7.83 -16.21 -10.62
N LEU A 162 6.77 -16.20 -9.81
CA LEU A 162 6.77 -16.67 -8.43
C LEU A 162 6.62 -18.19 -8.29
N THR A 163 5.96 -18.88 -9.22
CA THR A 163 5.85 -20.35 -9.21
C THR A 163 7.03 -21.03 -9.90
N GLY A 164 7.82 -20.29 -10.69
CA GLY A 164 8.99 -20.83 -11.40
C GLY A 164 8.74 -21.25 -12.85
N ASP A 165 7.61 -20.85 -13.42
CA ASP A 165 7.22 -21.16 -14.79
C ASP A 165 7.61 -20.05 -15.80
N ALA A 166 8.21 -18.95 -15.33
CA ALA A 166 8.58 -17.83 -16.19
C ALA A 166 9.85 -18.09 -17.04
N PRO A 167 9.86 -17.66 -18.32
CA PRO A 167 11.05 -17.69 -19.17
C PRO A 167 12.22 -16.88 -18.61
N ASP A 168 13.44 -17.27 -18.96
CA ASP A 168 14.67 -16.58 -18.51
C ASP A 168 14.69 -15.09 -18.86
N GLU A 169 14.21 -14.71 -20.06
CA GLU A 169 14.14 -13.31 -20.48
C GLU A 169 13.19 -12.48 -19.59
N ALA A 170 12.03 -13.04 -19.23
CA ALA A 170 11.10 -12.40 -18.32
C ALA A 170 11.70 -12.25 -16.91
N ARG A 171 12.46 -13.25 -16.45
CA ARG A 171 13.17 -13.21 -15.17
C ARG A 171 14.26 -12.12 -15.16
N GLN A 172 15.06 -12.00 -16.21
CA GLN A 172 16.08 -10.95 -16.32
C GLN A 172 15.48 -9.54 -16.43
N GLY A 173 14.38 -9.39 -17.17
CA GLY A 173 13.62 -8.14 -17.24
C GLY A 173 13.08 -7.74 -15.86
N PHE A 174 12.55 -8.71 -15.11
CA PHE A 174 12.07 -8.50 -13.73
C PHE A 174 13.20 -8.05 -12.80
N TYR A 175 14.39 -8.62 -12.90
CA TYR A 175 15.55 -8.21 -12.09
C TYR A 175 16.03 -6.80 -12.39
N SER A 176 16.05 -6.44 -13.68
CA SER A 176 16.41 -5.09 -14.11
C SER A 176 15.41 -4.05 -13.60
N ALA A 177 14.11 -4.33 -13.75
CA ALA A 177 13.03 -3.47 -13.24
C ALA A 177 13.05 -3.35 -11.71
N SER A 178 13.28 -4.46 -11.00
CA SER A 178 13.40 -4.48 -9.54
C SER A 178 14.58 -3.66 -9.04
N THR A 179 15.72 -3.71 -9.75
CA THR A 179 16.90 -2.91 -9.41
C THR A 179 16.61 -1.42 -9.58
N ALA A 180 16.06 -1.03 -10.74
CA ALA A 180 15.69 0.36 -11.01
C ALA A 180 14.67 0.91 -10.00
N LEU A 181 13.67 0.09 -9.63
CA LEU A 181 12.68 0.43 -8.60
C LEU A 181 13.37 0.74 -7.26
N TRP A 182 14.22 -0.18 -6.76
CA TRP A 182 14.89 0.01 -5.46
C TRP A 182 15.86 1.19 -5.46
N ASP A 183 16.51 1.48 -6.59
CA ASP A 183 17.35 2.68 -6.74
C ASP A 183 16.50 3.96 -6.67
N SER A 184 15.35 4.00 -7.34
CA SER A 184 14.41 5.13 -7.28
C SER A 184 13.80 5.31 -5.89
N ILE A 185 13.42 4.22 -5.20
CA ILE A 185 12.93 4.26 -3.81
C ILE A 185 14.00 4.85 -2.89
N ARG A 186 15.27 4.45 -3.08
CA ARG A 186 16.39 5.00 -2.35
C ARG A 186 16.51 6.51 -2.60
N VAL A 187 16.53 6.95 -3.86
CA VAL A 187 16.62 8.38 -4.23
C VAL A 187 15.46 9.17 -3.64
N PHE A 188 14.24 8.64 -3.69
CA PHE A 188 13.09 9.30 -3.06
C PHE A 188 13.32 9.48 -1.56
N THR A 189 13.74 8.41 -0.87
CA THR A 189 13.93 8.41 0.58
C THR A 189 15.07 9.33 1.03
N VAL A 190 16.22 9.31 0.34
CA VAL A 190 17.45 9.99 0.80
C VAL A 190 17.66 11.37 0.18
N GLU A 191 16.94 11.72 -0.88
CA GLU A 191 17.10 13.01 -1.59
C GLU A 191 15.76 13.75 -1.71
N THR A 192 14.72 13.10 -2.23
CA THR A 192 13.47 13.80 -2.57
C THR A 192 12.65 14.19 -1.33
N LEU A 193 12.39 13.23 -0.45
CA LEU A 193 11.67 13.46 0.81
C LEU A 193 12.32 14.52 1.70
N PRO A 194 13.63 14.44 2.05
CA PRO A 194 14.25 15.48 2.88
C PRO A 194 14.28 16.86 2.23
N ALA A 195 14.32 16.94 0.89
CA ALA A 195 14.22 18.20 0.16
C ALA A 195 12.80 18.80 0.24
N ALA A 196 11.76 17.95 0.28
CA ALA A 196 10.38 18.38 0.43
C ALA A 196 10.03 18.82 1.86
N ILE A 197 10.72 18.29 2.88
CA ILE A 197 10.55 18.72 4.27
C ILE A 197 11.14 20.13 4.44
N SER A 198 10.25 21.12 4.55
CA SER A 198 10.61 22.54 4.66
C SER A 198 11.11 22.91 6.06
N GLU A 199 10.19 23.19 6.98
CA GLU A 199 10.47 23.62 8.38
C GLU A 199 10.31 22.48 9.40
N GLY A 200 9.56 21.42 9.05
CA GLY A 200 9.45 20.19 9.85
C GLY A 200 8.57 20.30 11.11
N PRO A 201 8.29 19.16 11.77
CA PRO A 201 8.81 17.83 11.47
C PRO A 201 8.07 17.10 10.33
N PHE A 202 6.95 17.62 9.85
CA PHE A 202 6.20 17.10 8.69
C PHE A 202 6.51 17.92 7.42
N ILE A 203 6.12 17.41 6.25
CA ILE A 203 6.46 18.01 4.94
C ILE A 203 6.00 19.46 4.88
N GLY A 204 4.74 19.70 5.26
CA GLY A 204 4.09 21.01 5.24
C GLY A 204 4.20 21.83 6.53
N GLY A 205 4.90 21.36 7.57
CA GLY A 205 5.11 22.10 8.82
C GLY A 205 4.99 21.28 10.10
N ALA A 206 4.39 21.89 11.14
CA ALA A 206 4.37 21.35 12.50
C ALA A 206 3.46 20.12 12.71
N THR A 207 2.46 19.93 11.84
CA THR A 207 1.45 18.86 11.92
C THR A 207 1.28 18.17 10.55
N PRO A 208 0.85 16.90 10.49
CA PRO A 208 0.63 16.22 9.22
C PRO A 208 -0.35 16.95 8.30
N GLY A 209 0.05 17.10 7.04
CA GLY A 209 -0.74 17.58 5.92
C GLY A 209 -1.17 16.45 4.98
N VAL A 210 -1.76 16.82 3.84
CA VAL A 210 -2.16 15.85 2.80
C VAL A 210 -0.98 15.03 2.32
N ASP A 211 0.15 15.66 2.02
CA ASP A 211 1.39 14.98 1.59
C ASP A 211 1.83 13.90 2.61
N ASP A 212 1.71 14.21 3.90
CA ASP A 212 2.18 13.36 4.96
C ASP A 212 1.37 12.07 5.09
N TYR A 213 0.07 12.10 4.82
CA TYR A 213 -0.77 10.88 4.84
C TYR A 213 -0.35 9.88 3.77
N HIS A 214 0.02 10.38 2.59
CA HIS A 214 0.50 9.54 1.50
C HIS A 214 1.93 9.04 1.76
N VAL A 215 2.86 9.96 2.07
CA VAL A 215 4.27 9.64 2.27
C VAL A 215 4.49 8.78 3.52
N GLY A 216 3.77 9.05 4.62
CA GLY A 216 3.84 8.28 5.85
C GLY A 216 3.46 6.81 5.62
N ALA A 217 2.37 6.57 4.90
CA ALA A 217 1.94 5.21 4.54
C ALA A 217 2.96 4.50 3.63
N TRP A 218 3.50 5.22 2.64
CA TRP A 218 4.51 4.69 1.72
C TRP A 218 5.81 4.32 2.45
N ILE A 219 6.37 5.22 3.26
CA ILE A 219 7.65 4.97 3.94
C ILE A 219 7.52 3.90 5.02
N ALA A 220 6.35 3.76 5.65
CA ALA A 220 6.05 2.63 6.54
C ALA A 220 6.23 1.29 5.82
N ARG A 221 5.68 1.17 4.60
CA ARG A 221 5.82 -0.03 3.79
C ARG A 221 7.28 -0.26 3.40
N ILE A 222 8.01 0.77 2.96
CA ILE A 222 9.41 0.62 2.58
C ILE A 222 10.27 0.15 3.77
N ALA A 223 10.07 0.72 4.96
CA ALA A 223 10.76 0.28 6.17
C ALA A 223 10.45 -1.19 6.49
N PHE A 224 9.18 -1.62 6.37
CA PHE A 224 8.77 -3.01 6.54
C PHE A 224 9.47 -3.95 5.54
N LEU A 225 9.52 -3.57 4.26
CA LEU A 225 10.18 -4.35 3.21
C LEU A 225 11.69 -4.47 3.41
N LEU A 226 12.31 -3.51 4.09
CA LEU A 226 13.72 -3.55 4.49
C LEU A 226 13.96 -4.29 5.83
N GLY A 227 12.91 -4.85 6.41
CA GLY A 227 12.98 -5.78 7.54
C GLY A 227 12.51 -5.22 8.88
N ALA A 228 11.99 -4.00 8.96
CA ALA A 228 11.37 -3.52 10.19
C ALA A 228 10.08 -4.31 10.47
N GLN A 229 9.98 -4.91 11.66
CA GLN A 229 8.73 -5.51 12.15
C GLN A 229 7.96 -4.52 13.01
N LYS A 230 8.69 -3.62 13.68
CA LYS A 230 8.12 -2.58 14.53
C LYS A 230 8.48 -1.17 14.06
N SER A 231 7.63 -0.22 14.38
CA SER A 231 7.78 1.19 14.03
C SER A 231 9.06 1.81 14.59
N ASP A 232 9.55 1.39 15.75
CA ASP A 232 10.83 1.85 16.33
C ASP A 232 12.07 1.29 15.64
N GLU A 233 11.92 0.25 14.79
CA GLU A 233 13.00 -0.32 13.98
C GLU A 233 13.13 0.36 12.60
N GLY A 234 12.17 1.21 12.22
CA GLY A 234 12.05 1.71 10.85
C GLY A 234 13.27 2.47 10.34
N VAL A 235 13.84 3.37 11.14
CA VAL A 235 15.07 4.10 10.76
C VAL A 235 16.24 3.14 10.55
N ALA A 236 16.40 2.15 11.44
CA ALA A 236 17.50 1.18 11.33
C ALA A 236 17.35 0.30 10.08
N ALA A 237 16.12 -0.09 9.73
CA ALA A 237 15.84 -0.84 8.49
C ALA A 237 16.13 0.01 7.24
N LEU A 238 15.70 1.26 7.22
CA LEU A 238 15.99 2.21 6.14
C LEU A 238 17.52 2.41 5.99
N GLU A 239 18.25 2.58 7.10
CA GLU A 239 19.71 2.72 7.09
C GLU A 239 20.42 1.49 6.55
N LYS A 240 19.95 0.30 6.92
CA LYS A 240 20.47 -0.97 6.41
C LYS A 240 20.27 -1.10 4.90
N GLY A 241 19.13 -0.65 4.38
CA GLY A 241 18.80 -0.73 2.96
C GLY A 241 19.48 0.33 2.09
N PHE A 242 19.59 1.55 2.59
CA PHE A 242 19.94 2.73 1.77
C PHE A 242 21.23 3.43 2.15
N GLY A 243 21.85 3.02 3.26
CA GLY A 243 22.95 3.75 3.89
C GLY A 243 22.45 4.88 4.77
N PRO A 244 23.29 5.88 5.11
CA PRO A 244 22.92 6.95 6.04
C PRO A 244 21.61 7.65 5.65
N ILE A 245 20.63 7.63 6.55
CA ILE A 245 19.35 8.33 6.35
C ILE A 245 19.48 9.79 6.79
N PRO A 246 19.02 10.77 5.97
CA PRO A 246 19.06 12.19 6.33
C PRO A 246 18.30 12.50 7.62
N GLU A 247 18.84 13.41 8.43
CA GLU A 247 18.26 13.77 9.74
C GLU A 247 16.80 14.22 9.64
N LYS A 248 16.44 14.96 8.59
CA LYS A 248 15.04 15.36 8.34
C LYS A 248 14.10 14.15 8.21
N VAL A 249 14.54 13.06 7.60
CA VAL A 249 13.74 11.83 7.45
C VAL A 249 13.66 11.07 8.78
N LYS A 250 14.73 11.08 9.58
CA LYS A 250 14.71 10.51 10.94
C LYS A 250 13.74 11.24 11.86
N VAL A 251 13.76 12.57 11.82
CA VAL A 251 12.83 13.43 12.55
C VAL A 251 11.40 13.23 12.06
N TYR A 252 11.20 13.15 10.74
CA TYR A 252 9.91 12.85 10.12
C TYR A 252 9.32 11.53 10.62
N TRP A 253 10.10 10.45 10.56
CA TRP A 253 9.71 9.14 11.05
C TRP A 253 9.37 9.17 12.54
N SER A 254 10.26 9.77 13.35
CA SER A 254 10.07 9.89 14.80
C SER A 254 8.80 10.68 15.15
N ALA A 255 8.50 11.73 14.39
CA ALA A 255 7.29 12.53 14.57
C ALA A 255 6.03 11.74 14.22
N TRP A 256 6.06 10.89 13.19
CA TRP A 256 4.94 10.02 12.82
C TRP A 256 4.68 8.93 13.86
N ILE A 257 5.68 8.14 14.24
CA ILE A 257 5.48 6.98 15.12
C ILE A 257 5.09 7.37 16.56
N ALA A 258 5.27 8.65 16.92
CA ALA A 258 4.83 9.23 18.18
C ALA A 258 3.35 9.67 18.18
N ARG A 259 2.65 9.65 17.03
CA ARG A 259 1.26 10.10 16.93
C ARG A 259 0.28 9.00 17.29
N ASP A 260 -0.81 9.38 17.95
CA ASP A 260 -1.94 8.49 18.22
C ASP A 260 -2.57 7.96 16.93
N SER A 261 -2.61 8.75 15.86
CA SER A 261 -3.09 8.32 14.54
C SER A 261 -2.26 7.19 13.95
N TRP A 262 -0.94 7.25 14.13
CA TRP A 262 -0.04 6.18 13.70
C TRP A 262 -0.31 4.90 14.47
N VAL A 263 -0.44 4.97 15.79
CA VAL A 263 -0.75 3.80 16.62
C VAL A 263 -2.13 3.21 16.27
N LYS A 264 -3.11 4.04 15.91
CA LYS A 264 -4.42 3.57 15.46
C LYS A 264 -4.36 2.86 14.10
N ALA A 265 -3.62 3.43 13.15
CA ALA A 265 -3.46 2.82 11.82
C ALA A 265 -2.59 1.56 11.88
N TYR A 266 -1.50 1.60 12.66
CA TYR A 266 -0.50 0.57 12.83
C TYR A 266 -0.41 0.12 14.30
N PRO A 267 -1.40 -0.66 14.77
CA PRO A 267 -1.45 -1.11 16.15
C PRO A 267 -0.33 -2.12 16.46
N ASP A 268 -0.11 -2.36 17.75
CA ASP A 268 1.00 -3.18 18.29
C ASP A 268 2.39 -2.70 17.87
N LYS A 269 2.48 -1.43 17.46
CA LYS A 269 3.66 -0.82 16.84
C LYS A 269 4.08 -1.53 15.55
N GLY A 270 3.21 -2.33 14.93
CA GLY A 270 3.51 -2.99 13.66
C GLY A 270 3.70 -1.99 12.51
N LEU A 271 3.88 -2.52 11.31
CA LEU A 271 3.89 -1.74 10.06
C LEU A 271 2.88 -2.28 9.02
N ALA A 272 1.99 -3.17 9.46
CA ALA A 272 0.79 -3.58 8.74
C ALA A 272 -0.44 -3.00 9.45
N LEU A 273 -1.51 -2.67 8.72
CA LEU A 273 -2.75 -2.25 9.38
C LEU A 273 -3.34 -3.44 10.13
N SER A 274 -3.86 -3.21 11.33
CA SER A 274 -4.60 -4.23 12.07
C SER A 274 -5.97 -3.71 12.46
N HIS A 275 -6.93 -3.85 11.55
CA HIS A 275 -8.34 -3.89 11.89
C HIS A 275 -8.88 -5.19 11.33
N THR A 276 -8.61 -6.29 12.04
CA THR A 276 -9.41 -7.52 12.06
C THR A 276 -8.72 -8.52 12.98
N HIS A 277 -9.29 -8.71 14.17
CA HIS A 277 -9.13 -9.98 14.89
C HIS A 277 -9.62 -11.18 14.03
N ASP A 278 -10.27 -10.93 12.88
CA ASP A 278 -10.84 -11.93 11.97
C ASP A 278 -10.07 -12.21 10.67
N ILE A 279 -8.98 -11.50 10.33
CA ILE A 279 -8.11 -12.00 9.23
C ILE A 279 -7.20 -13.09 9.76
N CYS A 280 -6.85 -13.08 11.06
CA CYS A 280 -6.22 -14.23 11.72
C CYS A 280 -7.14 -15.47 11.83
N SER A 281 -8.45 -15.33 11.61
CA SER A 281 -9.37 -16.48 11.52
C SER A 281 -9.60 -16.97 10.08
N VAL A 282 -9.17 -16.20 9.07
CA VAL A 282 -9.20 -16.59 7.65
C VAL A 282 -7.81 -17.03 7.15
N ILE A 283 -6.76 -16.43 7.71
CA ILE A 283 -5.36 -16.84 7.58
C ILE A 283 -5.02 -17.42 8.94
N ASP A 284 -5.22 -18.73 9.09
CA ASP A 284 -5.08 -19.51 10.32
C ASP A 284 -3.86 -19.04 11.15
N ALA A 285 -4.01 -18.96 12.48
CA ALA A 285 -2.94 -18.49 13.37
C ALA A 285 -1.67 -19.37 13.30
N ASP A 286 -1.76 -20.57 12.72
CA ASP A 286 -0.62 -21.45 12.40
C ASP A 286 0.13 -21.05 11.10
N PHE A 287 -0.42 -20.16 10.28
CA PHE A 287 0.13 -19.81 8.96
C PHE A 287 1.24 -18.76 9.03
N LEU A 288 1.18 -17.81 9.96
CA LEU A 288 2.25 -16.80 10.17
C LEU A 288 3.42 -17.35 11.00
N THR A 289 3.17 -18.31 11.88
CA THR A 289 4.19 -18.92 12.77
C THR A 289 5.06 -19.97 12.07
N ASN A 290 4.61 -20.50 10.93
CA ASN A 290 5.36 -21.52 10.17
C ASN A 290 6.28 -20.93 9.07
N TYR A 291 6.23 -19.61 8.83
CA TYR A 291 6.98 -18.95 7.75
C TYR A 291 7.68 -17.63 8.17
N MET A 292 7.84 -17.40 9.49
CA MET A 292 8.84 -16.48 10.07
C MET A 292 9.92 -17.31 10.76
#